data_AF-X1MXC2-F1
#
_entry.id   AF-X1MXC2-F1
#
_cell.length_a   1.000
_cell.length_b   1.000
_cell.length_c   1.000
_cell.angle_alpha   90.00
_cell.angle_beta   90.00
_cell.angle_gamma   90.00
#
_symmetry.space_group_name_H-M   'P 1'
#
loop_
_entity.id
_entity.type
_entity.pdbx_description
1 polymer ?
#
loop_
_entity_poly.entity_id
_entity_poly.type
_entity_poly.pdbx_seq_one_letter_code
_entity_poly.pdbx_strand_id
1 'polypeptide(L)' 'IVGTAVLPIIIDSVAAASASLTGAAKTMIDLIPLFYVIALLLAVIYWAIGTAKTK' A
#
# COMPACT_ATOMS: atom_id res chain seq x y z
N ILE A 1 -5.83 -4.97 11.54
CA ILE A 1 -6.36 -3.78 12.25
C ILE A 1 -5.55 -2.54 11.90
N VAL A 2 -4.24 -2.49 12.17
CA VAL A 2 -3.43 -1.30 11.84
C VAL A 2 -3.32 -1.08 10.32
N GLY A 3 -2.96 -2.11 9.53
CA GLY A 3 -2.83 -1.95 8.06
C GLY A 3 -4.13 -1.57 7.34
N THR A 4 -5.28 -2.03 7.83
CA THR A 4 -6.60 -1.68 7.29
C THR A 4 -7.04 -0.27 7.69
N ALA A 5 -6.61 0.23 8.85
CA ALA A 5 -6.91 1.59 9.32
C ALA A 5 -6.04 2.66 8.62
N VAL A 6 -4.85 2.29 8.17
CA VAL A 6 -3.94 3.20 7.45
C VAL A 6 -4.29 3.33 5.97
N LEU A 7 -4.96 2.33 5.38
CA LEU A 7 -5.39 2.34 3.98
C LEU A 7 -6.24 3.57 3.58
N PRO A 8 -7.32 3.94 4.31
CA PRO A 8 -8.09 5.14 3.98
C PRO A 8 -7.25 6.42 4.09
N ILE A 9 -6.34 6.51 5.07
CA ILE A 9 -5.45 7.66 5.25
C ILE A 9 -4.53 7.83 4.04
N ILE A 10 -3.98 6.73 3.52
CA ILE A 10 -3.14 6.75 2.31
C ILE A 10 -3.97 7.20 1.11
N ILE A 11 -5.19 6.69 0.93
CA ILE A 11 -6.06 7.05 -0.19
C ILE A 11 -6.40 8.55 -0.17
N ASP A 12 -6.79 9.09 1.00
CA ASP A 12 -7.06 10.52 1.17
C ASP A 12 -5.83 11.39 0.87
N SER A 13 -4.66 10.98 1.38
CA SER A 13 -3.41 11.71 1.17
C SER A 13 -2.97 11.70 -0.30
N VAL A 14 -3.12 10.56 -0.97
CA VAL A 14 -2.83 10.39 -2.40
C VAL A 14 -3.79 11.22 -3.24
N ALA A 15 -5.09 11.24 -2.91
CA ALA A 15 -6.07 12.04 -3.61
C ALA A 15 -5.81 13.55 -3.48
N ALA A 16 -5.47 14.03 -2.29
CA ALA A 16 -5.12 15.43 -2.05
C ALA A 16 -3.85 15.84 -2.82
N ALA A 17 -2.81 14.99 -2.81
CA ALA A 17 -1.59 15.23 -3.56
C ALA A 17 -1.82 15.16 -5.08
N SER A 18 -2.60 14.19 -5.55
CA SER A 18 -2.84 13.96 -6.98
C SER A 18 -3.74 15.01 -7.62
N ALA A 19 -4.47 15.80 -6.83
CA ALA A 19 -5.19 16.99 -7.29
C ALA A 19 -4.27 18.18 -7.61
N SER A 20 -3.10 18.23 -6.98
CA SER A 20 -2.12 19.32 -7.14
C SER A 20 -1.02 19.00 -8.16
N LEU A 21 -0.95 17.75 -8.63
CA LEU A 21 0.09 17.25 -9.53
C LEU A 21 -0.48 16.98 -10.94
N THR A 22 0.34 17.23 -11.96
CA THR A 22 0.03 16.94 -13.37
C THR A 22 1.12 16.08 -14.01
N GLY A 23 0.79 15.39 -15.10
CA GLY A 23 1.74 14.57 -15.86
C GLY A 23 2.26 13.34 -15.11
N ALA A 24 3.52 12.98 -15.35
CA ALA A 24 4.13 11.74 -14.84
C ALA A 24 4.15 11.65 -13.30
N ALA A 25 4.24 12.80 -12.62
CA ALA A 25 4.26 12.84 -11.16
C ALA A 25 2.91 12.42 -10.55
N LYS A 26 1.79 12.73 -11.21
CA LYS A 26 0.45 12.27 -10.80
C LYS A 26 0.34 10.75 -10.89
N THR A 27 0.81 10.17 -11.99
CA THR A 27 0.78 8.72 -12.22
C THR A 27 1.60 7.95 -11.19
N MET A 28 2.74 8.50 -10.75
CA MET A 28 3.56 7.89 -9.70
C MET A 28 2.86 7.89 -8.33
N ILE A 29 2.17 8.97 -7.99
CA ILE A 29 1.41 9.09 -6.73
C ILE A 29 0.18 8.17 -6.73
N ASP A 30 -0.56 8.10 -7.84
CA ASP A 30 -1.76 7.24 -7.95
C ASP A 30 -1.41 5.74 -7.87
N LEU A 31 -0.14 5.35 -8.08
CA LEU A 31 0.34 3.97 -7.93
C LEU A 31 0.66 3.57 -6.49
N ILE A 32 0.82 4.53 -5.56
CA ILE A 32 1.20 4.28 -4.16
C ILE A 32 0.23 3.32 -3.45
N PRO A 33 -1.11 3.48 -3.57
CA PRO A 33 -2.05 2.56 -2.93
C PRO A 33 -1.88 1.12 -3.42
N LEU A 34 -1.58 0.94 -4.71
CA LEU A 34 -1.36 -0.39 -5.29
C LEU A 34 -0.11 -1.06 -4.70
N PHE A 35 1.01 -0.33 -4.60
CA PHE A 35 2.23 -0.86 -3.98
C PHE A 35 2.04 -1.21 -2.50
N TYR A 36 1.25 -0.43 -1.77
CA TYR A 36 0.95 -0.71 -0.37
C TYR A 36 0.21 -2.05 -0.20
N VAL A 37 -0.77 -2.35 -1.04
CA VAL A 37 -1.49 -3.64 -1.01
C VAL A 37 -0.55 -4.80 -1.35
N ILE A 38 0.32 -4.65 -2.35
CA ILE A 38 1.30 -5.68 -2.72
C ILE A 38 2.27 -5.95 -1.55
N ALA A 39 2.75 -4.91 -0.88
CA ALA A 39 3.62 -5.04 0.28
C ALA A 39 2.95 -5.81 1.43
N LEU A 40 1.67 -5.53 1.70
CA LEU A 40 0.90 -6.27 2.70
C LEU A 40 0.75 -7.75 2.32
N LEU A 41 0.44 -8.05 1.06
CA LEU A 41 0.35 -9.44 0.58
C LEU A 41 1.68 -10.19 0.77
N LEU A 42 2.80 -9.57 0.36
CA LEU A 42 4.13 -10.16 0.52
C LEU A 42 4.48 -10.38 1.99
N ALA A 43 4.16 -9.44 2.87
CA ALA A 43 4.39 -9.58 4.30
C ALA A 43 3.59 -10.76 4.90
N VAL A 44 2.32 -10.91 4.49
CA VAL A 44 1.48 -12.04 4.93
C VAL A 44 2.01 -13.36 4.40
N ILE A 45 2.43 -13.43 3.13
CA ILE A 45 3.01 -14.64 2.53
C ILE A 45 4.31 -15.01 3.25
N TYR A 46 5.20 -14.05 3.47
CA TYR A 46 6.45 -14.27 4.20
C TYR A 46 6.19 -14.80 5.61
N TRP A 47 5.25 -14.18 6.33
CA TRP A 47 4.86 -14.64 7.66
C TRP A 47 4.25 -16.05 7.65
N ALA A 48 3.38 -16.36 6.67
CA ALA A 48 2.77 -17.67 6.53
C ALA A 48 3.83 -18.76 6.24
N ILE A 49 4.79 -18.49 5.37
CA ILE A 49 5.90 -19.40 5.07
C ILE A 49 6.80 -19.58 6.31
N GLY A 50 7.15 -18.50 7.00
CA GLY A 50 7.94 -18.56 8.23
C GLY A 50 7.25 -19.42 9.31
N THR A 51 5.95 -19.20 9.52
CA THR A 51 5.14 -19.97 10.47
C THR A 51 5.03 -21.44 10.05
N ALA A 52 4.87 -21.73 8.76
CA ALA A 52 4.81 -23.10 8.23
C ALA A 52 6.13 -23.86 8.39
N LYS A 53 7.29 -23.19 8.32
CA LYS A 53 8.61 -23.80 8.57
C LYS A 53 8.92 -24.04 10.05
N THR A 54 8.15 -23.42 10.95
CA THR A 54 8.34 -23.55 12.41
C THR A 54 7.46 -24.68 13.00
N LYS A 55 6.67 -25.38 12.17
CA LYS A 55 5.91 -26.58 12.51
C LYS A 55 6.52 -27.78 11.80
#